data_AF-A0A2T0MAB9-F1
#
_entry.id   AF-A0A2T0MAB9-F1
#
_cell.length_a   1.000
_cell.length_b   1.000
_cell.length_c   1.000
_cell.angle_alpha   90.00
_cell.angle_beta   90.00
_cell.angle_gamma   90.00
#
_symmetry.space_group_name_H-M   'P 1'
#
loop_
_entity.id
_entity.type
_entity.pdbx_description
1 polymer ?
#
loop_
_entity_poly.entity_id
_entity_poly.type
_entity_poly.pdbx_seq_one_letter_code
_entity_poly.pdbx_strand_id
1 'polypeptide(L)'
;MKDYEILYLTGGVISTILQLVVIVATGILLFKKRSLAAGLMFIGSLLTVLFYGFSLFGSTLVARQGAEDLVKFNAIFSIVNQIPHMLFAIGLLLFIIGYVKKGNDSKNI
;
A
#
# COMPACT_ATOMS: atom_id res chain seq x y z
N MET A 1 -13.38 22.23 15.45
CA MET A 1 -11.97 21.79 15.58
C MET A 1 -11.88 20.37 16.13
N LYS A 2 -12.54 20.03 17.24
CA LYS A 2 -12.54 18.66 17.83
C LYS A 2 -12.99 17.54 16.88
N ASP A 3 -13.97 17.79 16.00
CA ASP A 3 -14.50 16.76 15.10
C ASP A 3 -13.51 16.34 14.00
N TYR A 4 -12.68 17.27 13.53
CA TYR A 4 -11.67 17.00 12.49
C TYR A 4 -10.50 16.20 13.04
N GLU A 5 -10.16 16.41 14.32
CA GLU A 5 -9.10 15.68 15.01
C GLU A 5 -9.48 14.21 15.20
N ILE A 6 -10.74 13.96 15.59
CA ILE A 6 -11.29 12.60 15.71
C ILE A 6 -11.33 11.91 14.35
N LEU A 7 -11.79 12.59 13.29
CA LEU A 7 -11.78 12.04 11.93
C LEU A 7 -10.36 11.68 11.47
N TYR A 8 -9.39 12.54 11.74
CA TYR A 8 -8.00 12.33 11.36
C TYR A 8 -7.36 11.15 12.12
N LEU A 9 -7.56 11.08 13.44
CA LEU A 9 -7.09 9.98 14.28
C LEU A 9 -7.74 8.64 13.89
N THR A 10 -9.05 8.63 13.69
CA THR A 10 -9.79 7.41 13.35
C THR A 10 -9.38 6.89 11.97
N GLY A 11 -9.22 7.78 10.99
CA GLY A 11 -8.70 7.44 9.67
C GLY A 11 -7.29 6.85 9.72
N GLY A 12 -6.39 7.45 10.52
CA GLY A 12 -5.02 6.97 10.69
C GLY A 12 -4.95 5.57 11.30
N VAL A 13 -5.73 5.31 12.35
CA VAL A 13 -5.77 3.99 13.01
C VAL A 13 -6.32 2.92 12.07
N ILE A 14 -7.44 3.19 11.39
CA ILE A 14 -8.05 2.25 10.43
C ILE A 14 -7.06 1.92 9.30
N SER A 15 -6.43 2.95 8.72
CA SER A 15 -5.45 2.77 7.65
C SER A 15 -4.29 1.87 8.11
N THR A 16 -3.76 2.12 9.30
CA THR A 16 -2.64 1.34 9.86
C THR A 16 -3.02 -0.13 10.07
N ILE A 17 -4.20 -0.41 10.62
CA ILE A 17 -4.69 -1.78 10.84
C ILE A 17 -4.88 -2.49 9.51
N LEU A 18 -5.51 -1.86 8.53
CA LEU A 18 -5.70 -2.43 7.19
C LEU A 18 -4.36 -2.75 6.52
N GLN A 19 -3.39 -1.83 6.62
CA GLN A 19 -2.05 -2.02 6.06
C GLN A 19 -1.37 -3.25 6.67
N LEU A 20 -1.45 -3.44 8.00
CA LEU A 20 -0.89 -4.61 8.68
C LEU A 20 -1.52 -5.92 8.20
N VAL A 21 -2.85 -5.94 8.05
CA VAL A 21 -3.55 -7.13 7.52
C VAL A 21 -3.08 -7.46 6.10
N VAL A 22 -2.91 -6.46 5.24
CA VAL A 22 -2.43 -6.65 3.86
C VAL A 22 -1.00 -7.19 3.82
N ILE A 23 -0.10 -6.69 4.68
CA ILE A 23 1.29 -7.18 4.76
C ILE A 23 1.31 -8.65 5.20
N VAL A 24 0.54 -9.00 6.23
CA VAL A 24 0.47 -10.39 6.72
C VAL A 24 -0.11 -11.31 5.65
N ALA A 25 -1.21 -10.90 5.00
CA ALA A 25 -1.85 -11.67 3.94
C ALA A 25 -0.90 -11.91 2.74
N THR A 26 -0.22 -10.86 2.28
CA THR A 26 0.75 -10.96 1.18
C THR A 26 2.00 -11.77 1.57
N GLY A 27 2.46 -11.65 2.82
CA GLY A 27 3.53 -12.47 3.36
C GLY A 27 3.19 -13.96 3.32
N ILE A 28 2.02 -14.35 3.86
CA ILE A 28 1.53 -15.74 3.81
C ILE A 28 1.44 -16.25 2.36
N LEU A 29 0.91 -15.42 1.46
CA LEU A 29 0.77 -15.75 0.04
C LEU A 29 2.14 -16.01 -0.62
N LEU A 30 3.13 -15.18 -0.31
CA LEU A 30 4.50 -15.31 -0.81
C LEU A 30 5.15 -16.60 -0.34
N PHE A 31 5.01 -16.95 0.95
CA PHE A 31 5.51 -18.21 1.49
C PHE A 31 4.84 -19.44 0.87
N LYS A 32 3.53 -19.37 0.61
CA LYS A 32 2.74 -20.53 0.14
C LYS A 32 2.86 -20.79 -1.36
N LYS A 33 2.91 -19.74 -2.20
CA LYS A 33 2.92 -19.89 -3.67
C LYS A 33 4.27 -19.59 -4.32
N ARG A 34 5.17 -18.83 -3.67
CA ARG A 34 6.46 -18.35 -4.25
C ARG A 34 6.34 -17.89 -5.71
N SER A 35 5.24 -17.23 -6.07
CA SER A 35 5.01 -16.75 -7.44
C SER A 35 5.50 -15.32 -7.60
N LEU A 36 5.93 -14.96 -8.81
CA LEU A 36 6.30 -13.58 -9.17
C LEU A 36 5.20 -12.57 -8.80
N ALA A 37 3.92 -12.95 -8.97
CA ALA A 37 2.78 -12.13 -8.60
C ALA A 37 2.71 -11.87 -7.08
N ALA A 38 2.94 -12.89 -6.25
CA ALA A 38 2.99 -12.73 -4.80
C ALA A 38 4.19 -11.85 -4.37
N GLY A 39 5.31 -11.94 -5.06
CA GLY A 39 6.48 -11.08 -4.86
C GLY A 39 6.15 -9.60 -5.15
N LEU A 40 5.51 -9.32 -6.30
CA LEU A 40 5.09 -7.97 -6.65
C LEU A 40 4.11 -7.36 -5.63
N MET A 41 3.13 -8.13 -5.17
CA MET A 41 2.20 -7.68 -4.12
C MET A 41 2.94 -7.33 -2.82
N PHE A 42 3.85 -8.21 -2.38
CA PHE A 42 4.58 -8.00 -1.14
C PHE A 42 5.49 -6.76 -1.24
N ILE A 43 6.20 -6.60 -2.35
CA ILE A 43 7.03 -5.42 -2.61
C ILE A 43 6.16 -4.16 -2.63
N GLY A 44 5.01 -4.18 -3.32
CA GLY A 44 4.09 -3.04 -3.35
C GLY A 44 3.55 -2.68 -1.96
N SER A 45 3.15 -3.67 -1.17
CA SER A 45 2.68 -3.46 0.20
C SER A 45 3.79 -2.92 1.11
N LEU A 46 5.01 -3.45 1.01
CA LEU A 46 6.17 -2.99 1.77
C LEU A 46 6.58 -1.56 1.39
N LEU A 47 6.61 -1.24 0.09
CA LEU A 47 6.84 0.11 -0.39
C LEU A 47 5.77 1.06 0.16
N THR A 48 4.51 0.66 0.17
CA THR A 48 3.42 1.50 0.70
C THR A 48 3.66 1.87 2.17
N VAL A 49 4.13 0.92 2.99
CA VAL A 49 4.47 1.19 4.41
C VAL A 49 5.65 2.14 4.53
N LEU A 50 6.71 1.93 3.73
CA LEU A 50 7.88 2.79 3.72
C LEU A 50 7.52 4.21 3.31
N PHE A 51 6.70 4.36 2.27
CA PHE A 51 6.20 5.65 1.80
C PHE A 51 5.31 6.31 2.85
N TYR A 52 4.45 5.56 3.53
CA TYR A 52 3.64 6.10 4.62
C TYR A 52 4.51 6.64 5.76
N GLY A 53 5.52 5.88 6.20
CA GLY A 53 6.49 6.34 7.18
C GLY A 53 7.23 7.60 6.72
N PHE A 54 7.73 7.60 5.48
CA PHE A 54 8.44 8.73 4.91
C PHE A 54 7.54 9.97 4.77
N SER A 55 6.25 9.80 4.50
CA SER A 55 5.27 10.90 4.50
C SER A 55 5.13 11.53 5.89
N LEU A 56 5.01 10.71 6.94
CA LEU A 56 4.88 11.19 8.33
C LEU A 56 6.13 11.93 8.82
N PHE A 57 7.32 11.36 8.60
CA PHE A 57 8.57 12.00 9.00
C PHE A 57 8.93 13.19 8.10
N GLY A 58 8.68 13.08 6.79
CA GLY A 58 8.95 14.15 5.84
C GLY A 58 8.04 15.36 6.05
N SER A 59 6.74 15.13 6.26
CA SER A 59 5.78 16.22 6.53
C SER A 59 6.11 16.96 7.83
N THR A 60 6.51 16.26 8.89
CA THR A 60 6.92 16.91 10.15
C THR A 60 8.22 17.70 10.04
N LEU A 61 9.18 17.25 9.23
CA LEU A 61 10.42 17.99 8.96
C LEU A 61 10.18 19.21 8.05
N VAL A 62 9.34 19.08 7.02
CA VAL A 62 9.05 20.16 6.08
C VAL A 62 8.10 21.19 6.68
N ALA A 63 7.19 20.80 7.58
CA ALA A 63 6.32 21.72 8.30
C ALA A 63 7.10 22.77 9.12
N ARG A 64 8.36 22.49 9.48
CA ARG A 64 9.25 23.44 10.17
C ARG A 64 9.79 24.55 9.24
N GLN A 65 9.77 24.33 7.93
CA GLN A 65 10.30 25.27 6.94
C GLN A 65 9.23 26.26 6.46
N GLY A 66 7.96 25.84 6.44
CA GLY A 66 6.84 26.71 6.14
C GLY A 66 5.60 25.95 5.68
N ALA A 67 4.45 26.61 5.73
CA ALA A 67 3.18 26.02 5.31
C ALA A 67 3.14 25.75 3.79
N GLU A 68 3.74 26.61 2.97
CA GLU A 68 3.80 26.40 1.51
C GLU A 68 4.64 25.17 1.13
N ASP A 69 5.77 24.95 1.80
CA ASP A 69 6.62 23.79 1.53
C ASP A 69 5.94 22.49 1.96
N LEU A 70 5.17 22.52 3.05
CA LEU A 70 4.35 21.38 3.48
C LEU A 70 3.30 21.01 2.43
N VAL A 71 2.64 22.01 1.83
CA VAL A 71 1.65 21.79 0.76
C VAL A 71 2.31 21.20 -0.48
N LYS A 72 3.46 21.74 -0.91
CA LYS A 72 4.22 21.19 -2.04
C LYS A 72 4.69 19.76 -1.79
N PHE A 73 5.21 19.49 -0.59
CA PHE A 73 5.61 18.14 -0.18
C PHE A 73 4.43 17.18 -0.26
N ASN A 74 3.28 17.52 0.33
CA ASN A 74 2.09 16.68 0.29
C ASN A 74 1.55 16.47 -1.13
N ALA A 75 1.60 17.49 -2.00
CA ALA A 75 1.18 17.38 -3.39
C ALA A 75 2.05 16.36 -4.14
N ILE A 76 3.38 16.48 -4.04
CA ILE A 76 4.33 15.52 -4.63
C ILE A 76 4.08 14.13 -4.04
N PHE A 77 4.01 14.03 -2.72
CA PHE A 77 3.87 12.75 -2.04
C PHE A 77 2.55 12.04 -2.39
N SER A 78 1.47 12.79 -2.63
CA SER A 78 0.18 12.22 -3.05
C SER A 78 0.27 11.47 -4.39
N ILE A 79 1.12 11.95 -5.30
CA ILE A 79 1.36 11.31 -6.60
C ILE A 79 2.29 10.11 -6.42
N VAL A 80 3.41 10.30 -5.72
CA VAL A 80 4.41 9.23 -5.59
C VAL A 80 3.86 8.05 -4.77
N ASN A 81 3.00 8.30 -3.78
CA ASN A 81 2.37 7.24 -2.99
C ASN A 81 1.41 6.35 -3.80
N GLN A 82 0.97 6.77 -5.00
CA GLN A 82 0.17 5.90 -5.87
C GLN A 82 1.00 4.80 -6.54
N ILE A 83 2.32 4.99 -6.69
CA ILE A 83 3.20 4.00 -7.35
C ILE A 83 3.21 2.66 -6.58
N PRO A 84 3.44 2.62 -5.25
CA PRO A 84 3.29 1.40 -4.46
C PRO A 84 1.94 0.71 -4.63
N HIS A 85 0.85 1.48 -4.63
CA HIS A 85 -0.51 0.95 -4.77
C HIS A 85 -0.75 0.35 -6.15
N MET A 86 -0.25 0.98 -7.22
CA MET A 86 -0.30 0.43 -8.57
C MET A 86 0.47 -0.89 -8.66
N LEU A 87 1.67 -0.97 -8.08
CA LEU A 87 2.48 -2.18 -8.08
C LEU A 87 1.76 -3.33 -7.35
N PHE A 88 1.13 -3.03 -6.21
CA PHE A 88 0.30 -3.98 -5.48
C PHE A 88 -0.89 -4.47 -6.33
N ALA A 89 -1.63 -3.55 -6.95
CA ALA A 89 -2.79 -3.87 -7.77
C ALA A 89 -2.42 -4.72 -8.99
N ILE A 90 -1.30 -4.42 -9.66
CA ILE A 90 -0.77 -5.24 -10.76
C ILE A 90 -0.41 -6.65 -10.26
N GLY A 91 0.26 -6.76 -9.10
CA GLY A 91 0.55 -8.04 -8.47
C GLY A 91 -0.73 -8.85 -8.18
N LEU A 92 -1.78 -8.17 -7.69
CA LEU A 92 -3.12 -8.74 -7.45
C LEU A 92 -3.78 -9.28 -8.71
N LEU A 93 -3.80 -8.48 -9.77
CA LEU A 93 -4.37 -8.90 -11.05
C LEU A 93 -3.63 -10.12 -11.62
N LEU A 94 -2.29 -10.10 -11.64
CA LEU A 94 -1.50 -11.23 -12.13
C LEU A 94 -1.73 -12.50 -11.30
N PHE A 95 -1.89 -12.37 -9.98
CA PHE A 95 -2.18 -13.50 -9.12
C PHE A 95 -3.55 -14.12 -9.42
N ILE A 96 -4.59 -13.30 -9.57
CA ILE A 96 -5.95 -13.75 -9.87
C ILE A 96 -6.00 -14.40 -11.26
N ILE A 97 -5.42 -13.77 -12.28
CA ILE A 97 -5.37 -14.33 -13.65
C ILE A 97 -4.65 -15.69 -13.65
N GLY A 98 -3.51 -15.79 -12.96
CA GLY A 98 -2.79 -17.06 -12.81
C GLY A 98 -3.58 -18.13 -12.07
N TYR A 99 -4.45 -17.74 -11.12
CA TYR A 99 -5.33 -18.66 -10.41
C TYR A 99 -6.49 -19.16 -11.29
N VAL A 100 -7.16 -18.25 -12.00
CA VAL A 100 -8.29 -18.57 -12.89
C VAL A 100 -7.85 -19.46 -14.06
N LYS A 101 -6.71 -19.16 -14.69
CA LYS A 101 -6.17 -19.98 -15.78
C LYS A 101 -5.90 -21.42 -15.34
N LYS A 102 -5.31 -21.59 -14.15
CA LYS A 102 -5.03 -22.93 -13.58
C LYS A 102 -6.32 -23.69 -13.21
N GLY A 103 -7.38 -22.98 -12.82
CA GLY A 103 -8.69 -23.60 -12.53
C GLY A 103 -9.44 -24.08 -13.78
N ASN A 104 -9.25 -23.42 -14.93
CA ASN A 104 -9.88 -23.82 -16.19
C ASN A 104 -9.19 -25.00 -16.88
N ASP A 105 -7.87 -25.14 -16.73
CA ASP A 105 -7.13 -26.30 -17.24
C ASP A 105 -7.57 -27.61 -16.53
N SER A 106 -7.88 -27.55 -15.23
CA SER A 106 -8.32 -28.73 -14.45
C SER A 106 -9.76 -29.19 -14.74
N LYS A 107 -10.55 -28.44 -15.52
CA LYS A 107 -11.91 -28.81 -15.95
C LYS A 107 -11.96 -29.44 -17.34
N ASN A 108 -10.81 -29.58 -18.02
CA ASN A 108 -10.70 -30.13 -19.38
C ASN A 108 -9.93 -31.48 -19.42
N ILE A 109 -9.91 -32.23 -18.32
CA ILE A 109 -9.38 -33.60 -18.25
C ILE A 109 -10.46 -34.53 -17.73
#